data_AF-A0A4D4KRX5-F1
#
_entry.id   AF-A0A4D4KRX5-F1
#
_cell.length_a   1.000
_cell.length_b   1.000
_cell.length_c   1.000
_cell.angle_alpha   90.00
_cell.angle_beta   90.00
_cell.angle_gamma   90.00
#
_symmetry.space_group_name_H-M   'P 1'
#
loop_
_entity.id
_entity.type
_entity.pdbx_description
1 polymer ?
#
loop_
_entity_poly.entity_id
_entity_poly.type
_entity_poly.pdbx_seq_one_letter_code
_entity_poly.pdbx_strand_id
1 'polypeptide(L)'
;MSDSYVRCMEINERQNTAEQTVRALVQRSHRGPNDLTLTTDHRRPTPGPGEYLIRVGAAGVNFADVMQTHGTYGGGPQAPYVAGFEAAGEIVGIGPDVESPLQLGTHVVGAGPGAFAQYMTMPTAGVLPAPSGWSDAEALGLVLNWATALAALKPLGEIKTGEVVLVHAAAGGVGQAALRLARHYGARVIATASPAKHDTVEALGADEVLDSRHPNLAEEITRLTGGVDLVLESVGQATFEASLSVTKPFTGRIVVFGAASGDATLTTHELVFTHQVQVKGLHIGALAVAAPSIYQSLLVEIEALIAHGVYTPGTPTSMPWPRGRQYCSNSKLARPAASTPSTPGARNACDSPQCSAVPRGTAATGTALPAPPDRPRGGRDGHLPCRARRNGFLCPHTNRRSRGGRTRSRPGTATRLEY
;
A
#
# COMPACT_ATOMS: atom_id res chain seq x y z
N MET A 1 -9.42 -47.76 -35.46
CA MET A 1 -8.92 -47.78 -34.08
C MET A 1 -10.05 -48.27 -33.18
N SER A 2 -9.78 -48.96 -32.08
CA SER A 2 -10.84 -49.53 -31.23
C SER A 2 -11.49 -48.49 -30.33
N ASP A 3 -12.79 -48.67 -30.05
CA ASP A 3 -13.62 -47.79 -29.22
C ASP A 3 -13.03 -47.58 -27.80
N SER A 4 -12.42 -48.63 -27.25
CA SER A 4 -11.68 -48.61 -25.99
C SER A 4 -10.48 -47.63 -25.99
N TYR A 5 -9.82 -47.42 -27.14
CA TYR A 5 -8.68 -46.51 -27.24
C TYR A 5 -9.13 -45.05 -27.21
N VAL A 6 -10.21 -44.72 -27.93
CA VAL A 6 -10.83 -43.37 -27.90
C VAL A 6 -11.33 -43.06 -26.49
N ARG A 7 -12.03 -44.02 -25.85
CA ARG A 7 -12.52 -43.87 -24.48
C ARG A 7 -11.39 -43.69 -23.44
N CYS A 8 -10.26 -44.35 -23.65
CA CYS A 8 -9.07 -44.16 -22.81
C CYS A 8 -8.46 -42.77 -22.99
N MET A 9 -8.33 -42.29 -24.24
CA MET A 9 -7.90 -40.92 -24.55
C MET A 9 -8.82 -39.88 -23.89
N GLU A 10 -10.15 -40.00 -24.03
CA GLU A 10 -11.12 -39.07 -23.42
C GLU A 10 -11.02 -39.03 -21.89
N ILE A 11 -10.79 -40.17 -21.24
CA ILE A 11 -10.62 -40.24 -19.78
C ILE A 11 -9.32 -39.52 -19.38
N ASN A 12 -8.23 -39.78 -20.09
CA ASN A 12 -6.92 -39.19 -19.82
C ASN A 12 -6.93 -37.66 -20.07
N GLU A 13 -7.57 -37.19 -21.14
CA GLU A 13 -7.78 -35.76 -21.42
C GLU A 13 -8.65 -35.07 -20.38
N ARG A 14 -9.73 -35.72 -19.89
CA ARG A 14 -10.58 -35.18 -18.81
C ARG A 14 -9.85 -35.14 -17.47
N GLN A 15 -9.02 -36.13 -17.15
CA GLN A 15 -8.19 -36.12 -15.95
C GLN A 15 -7.11 -35.04 -16.01
N ASN A 16 -6.36 -34.95 -17.11
CA ASN A 16 -5.34 -33.92 -17.33
C ASN A 16 -5.96 -32.50 -17.35
N THR A 17 -7.16 -32.35 -17.90
CA THR A 17 -7.91 -31.08 -17.85
C THR A 17 -8.36 -30.75 -16.42
N ALA A 18 -8.81 -31.73 -15.63
CA ALA A 18 -9.18 -31.52 -14.23
C ALA A 18 -7.99 -31.13 -13.34
N GLU A 19 -6.78 -31.63 -13.63
CA GLU A 19 -5.53 -31.20 -12.98
C GLU A 19 -5.04 -29.81 -13.46
N GLN A 20 -5.51 -29.36 -14.63
CA GLN A 20 -5.26 -28.03 -15.18
C GLN A 20 -6.35 -26.99 -14.85
N THR A 21 -7.46 -27.37 -14.19
CA THR A 21 -8.46 -26.41 -13.70
C THR A 21 -8.38 -26.21 -12.20
N VAL A 22 -8.62 -24.98 -11.75
CA VAL A 22 -8.45 -24.52 -10.37
C VAL A 22 -9.68 -23.73 -9.93
N ARG A 23 -9.92 -23.71 -8.62
CA ARG A 23 -10.94 -22.85 -8.05
C ARG A 23 -10.41 -21.42 -7.88
N ALA A 24 -11.22 -20.44 -8.27
CA ALA A 24 -10.86 -19.02 -8.24
C ALA A 24 -12.07 -18.11 -7.95
N LEU A 25 -11.81 -16.92 -7.41
CA LEU A 25 -12.78 -15.83 -7.32
C LEU A 25 -12.56 -14.83 -8.46
N VAL A 26 -13.53 -14.75 -9.39
CA VAL A 26 -13.49 -13.85 -10.56
C VAL A 26 -14.45 -12.68 -10.35
N GLN A 27 -13.95 -11.45 -10.38
CA GLN A 27 -14.75 -10.23 -10.46
C GLN A 27 -15.36 -10.12 -11.86
N ARG A 28 -16.68 -9.95 -11.97
CA ARG A 28 -17.42 -9.94 -13.26
C ARG A 28 -17.73 -8.56 -13.82
N SER A 29 -17.73 -7.51 -13.01
CA SER A 29 -17.90 -6.11 -13.44
C SER A 29 -17.25 -5.15 -12.43
N HIS A 30 -17.23 -3.84 -12.70
CA HIS A 30 -16.80 -2.83 -11.73
C HIS A 30 -17.94 -2.30 -10.82
N ARG A 31 -19.01 -3.07 -10.61
CA ARG A 31 -20.14 -2.71 -9.71
C ARG A 31 -19.89 -2.98 -8.22
N GLY A 32 -18.63 -3.18 -7.80
CA GLY A 32 -18.25 -3.50 -6.43
C GLY A 32 -18.21 -5.02 -6.12
N PRO A 33 -17.91 -5.40 -4.88
CA PRO A 33 -17.49 -6.76 -4.53
C PRO A 33 -18.60 -7.82 -4.57
N ASN A 34 -19.86 -7.42 -4.70
CA ASN A 34 -20.98 -8.36 -4.91
C ASN A 34 -20.81 -9.15 -6.24
N ASP A 35 -20.19 -8.52 -7.24
CA ASP A 35 -19.92 -9.07 -8.57
C ASP A 35 -18.66 -9.95 -8.65
N LEU A 36 -17.99 -10.23 -7.53
CA LEU A 36 -17.15 -11.44 -7.40
C LEU A 36 -17.99 -12.68 -7.78
N THR A 37 -17.36 -13.77 -8.18
CA THR A 37 -18.03 -15.07 -8.45
C THR A 37 -17.07 -16.21 -8.21
N LEU A 38 -17.59 -17.35 -7.74
CA LEU A 38 -16.81 -18.59 -7.67
C LEU A 38 -16.78 -19.25 -9.05
N THR A 39 -15.60 -19.71 -9.47
CA THR A 39 -15.40 -20.62 -10.61
C THR A 39 -14.60 -21.83 -10.11
N THR A 40 -14.86 -22.99 -10.70
CA THR A 40 -14.17 -24.26 -10.42
C THR A 40 -13.41 -24.80 -11.64
N ASP A 41 -13.45 -24.03 -12.72
CA ASP A 41 -13.09 -24.37 -14.10
C ASP A 41 -12.07 -23.36 -14.69
N HIS A 42 -11.56 -22.43 -13.88
CA HIS A 42 -10.52 -21.50 -14.29
C HIS A 42 -9.21 -22.27 -14.57
N ARG A 43 -8.46 -21.90 -15.62
CA ARG A 43 -7.18 -22.58 -15.90
C ARG A 43 -6.14 -22.27 -14.83
N ARG A 44 -5.37 -23.27 -14.41
CA ARG A 44 -4.15 -23.09 -13.61
C ARG A 44 -3.17 -22.21 -14.40
N PRO A 45 -2.60 -21.15 -13.80
CA PRO A 45 -1.58 -20.35 -14.48
C PRO A 45 -0.26 -21.12 -14.60
N THR A 46 0.52 -20.80 -15.62
CA THR A 46 1.89 -21.29 -15.86
C THR A 46 2.85 -20.13 -15.62
N PRO A 47 3.96 -20.31 -14.88
CA PRO A 47 4.90 -19.23 -14.60
C PRO A 47 5.66 -18.82 -15.87
N GLY A 48 5.67 -17.51 -16.15
CA GLY A 48 6.48 -16.91 -17.20
C GLY A 48 7.95 -16.75 -16.80
N PRO A 49 8.78 -16.15 -17.69
CA PRO A 49 10.15 -15.78 -17.38
C PRO A 49 10.21 -14.88 -16.13
N GLY A 50 11.08 -15.23 -15.18
CA GLY A 50 11.23 -14.46 -13.94
C GLY A 50 10.08 -14.63 -12.93
N GLU A 51 9.23 -15.66 -13.05
CA GLU A 51 8.12 -15.92 -12.13
C GLU A 51 8.24 -17.24 -11.34
N TYR A 52 7.65 -17.26 -10.14
CA TYR A 52 7.27 -18.48 -9.43
C TYR A 52 5.80 -18.81 -9.66
N LEU A 53 5.45 -20.10 -9.62
CA LEU A 53 4.08 -20.58 -9.48
C LEU A 53 3.83 -20.96 -8.02
N ILE A 54 2.92 -20.24 -7.37
CA ILE A 54 2.61 -20.40 -5.95
C ILE A 54 1.32 -21.22 -5.80
N ARG A 55 1.33 -22.21 -4.90
CA ARG A 55 0.14 -22.85 -4.33
C ARG A 55 -0.29 -22.02 -3.13
N VAL A 56 -1.39 -21.28 -3.25
CA VAL A 56 -1.81 -20.30 -2.25
C VAL A 56 -2.34 -21.02 -1.00
N GLY A 57 -1.74 -20.75 0.15
CA GLY A 57 -2.20 -21.22 1.47
C GLY A 57 -3.06 -20.18 2.21
N ALA A 58 -2.76 -18.89 2.03
CA ALA A 58 -3.58 -17.78 2.53
C ALA A 58 -3.55 -16.58 1.58
N ALA A 59 -4.63 -15.79 1.56
CA ALA A 59 -4.71 -14.56 0.75
C ALA A 59 -5.16 -13.35 1.57
N GLY A 60 -4.54 -12.20 1.31
CA GLY A 60 -4.78 -10.93 2.00
C GLY A 60 -5.83 -10.09 1.29
N VAL A 61 -6.81 -9.57 2.04
CA VAL A 61 -7.82 -8.64 1.50
C VAL A 61 -7.41 -7.21 1.83
N ASN A 62 -7.01 -6.47 0.81
CA ASN A 62 -6.49 -5.11 0.90
C ASN A 62 -7.51 -4.08 0.43
N PHE A 63 -7.31 -2.79 0.75
CA PHE A 63 -8.18 -1.73 0.22
C PHE A 63 -8.08 -1.61 -1.31
N ALA A 64 -6.90 -1.92 -1.87
CA ALA A 64 -6.67 -2.02 -3.30
C ALA A 64 -7.66 -2.99 -3.98
N ASP A 65 -7.93 -4.17 -3.40
CA ASP A 65 -8.88 -5.12 -3.97
C ASP A 65 -10.29 -4.50 -4.09
N VAL A 66 -10.72 -3.77 -3.06
CA VAL A 66 -12.03 -3.09 -3.05
C VAL A 66 -12.09 -2.00 -4.11
N MET A 67 -11.05 -1.17 -4.24
CA MET A 67 -10.93 -0.17 -5.31
C MET A 67 -10.97 -0.81 -6.70
N GLN A 68 -10.29 -1.95 -6.91
CA GLN A 68 -10.35 -2.70 -8.16
C GLN A 68 -11.77 -3.21 -8.44
N THR A 69 -12.53 -3.68 -7.44
CA THR A 69 -13.93 -4.10 -7.66
C THR A 69 -14.85 -2.95 -8.08
N HIS A 70 -14.46 -1.70 -7.84
CA HIS A 70 -15.17 -0.48 -8.25
C HIS A 70 -14.54 0.22 -9.48
N GLY A 71 -13.45 -0.30 -10.04
CA GLY A 71 -12.72 0.32 -11.16
C GLY A 71 -11.97 1.62 -10.80
N THR A 72 -11.87 1.98 -9.52
CA THR A 72 -11.23 3.23 -9.05
C THR A 72 -9.74 3.07 -8.74
N TYR A 73 -9.19 1.86 -8.85
CA TYR A 73 -7.75 1.63 -8.72
C TYR A 73 -7.02 2.03 -10.01
N GLY A 74 -6.15 3.05 -9.93
CA GLY A 74 -5.37 3.53 -11.08
C GLY A 74 -4.49 2.42 -11.68
N GLY A 75 -4.63 2.16 -12.98
CA GLY A 75 -3.96 1.04 -13.65
C GLY A 75 -4.51 -0.36 -13.30
N GLY A 76 -5.66 -0.43 -12.60
CA GLY A 76 -6.29 -1.68 -12.19
C GLY A 76 -6.89 -2.51 -13.35
N PRO A 77 -7.16 -3.82 -13.10
CA PRO A 77 -7.63 -4.74 -14.12
C PRO A 77 -9.05 -4.42 -14.60
N GLN A 78 -9.28 -4.66 -15.90
CA GLN A 78 -10.61 -4.60 -16.50
C GLN A 78 -11.38 -5.90 -16.22
N ALA A 79 -12.66 -5.78 -15.88
CA ALA A 79 -13.50 -6.94 -15.63
C ALA A 79 -13.91 -7.65 -16.94
N PRO A 80 -13.91 -9.00 -16.98
CA PRO A 80 -13.69 -9.91 -15.86
C PRO A 80 -12.22 -10.26 -15.58
N TYR A 81 -11.84 -10.35 -14.30
CA TYR A 81 -10.49 -10.72 -13.85
C TYR A 81 -10.51 -11.60 -12.59
N VAL A 82 -9.45 -12.37 -12.33
CA VAL A 82 -9.27 -13.09 -11.05
C VAL A 82 -8.86 -12.08 -9.98
N ALA A 83 -9.64 -12.00 -8.90
CA ALA A 83 -9.44 -11.01 -7.84
C ALA A 83 -8.33 -11.41 -6.84
N GLY A 84 -7.94 -10.48 -5.97
CA GLY A 84 -6.91 -10.68 -4.96
C GLY A 84 -5.55 -10.17 -5.41
N PHE A 85 -4.85 -9.46 -4.51
CA PHE A 85 -3.58 -8.78 -4.79
C PHE A 85 -2.39 -9.26 -3.93
N GLU A 86 -2.62 -9.94 -2.80
CA GLU A 86 -1.58 -10.43 -1.89
C GLU A 86 -1.85 -11.89 -1.48
N ALA A 87 -0.81 -12.73 -1.51
CA ALA A 87 -0.90 -14.12 -1.07
C ALA A 87 0.37 -14.58 -0.35
N ALA A 88 0.22 -15.63 0.45
CA ALA A 88 1.30 -16.45 0.96
C ALA A 88 1.01 -17.93 0.67
N GLY A 89 2.07 -18.70 0.45
CA GLY A 89 1.97 -20.11 0.10
C GLY A 89 3.26 -20.67 -0.49
N GLU A 90 3.17 -21.87 -1.04
CA GLU A 90 4.31 -22.71 -1.40
C GLU A 90 4.72 -22.54 -2.87
N ILE A 91 6.03 -22.40 -3.14
CA ILE A 91 6.57 -22.48 -4.52
C ILE A 91 6.43 -23.92 -5.02
N VAL A 92 5.53 -24.13 -6.00
CA VAL A 92 5.26 -25.42 -6.65
C VAL A 92 5.67 -25.46 -8.12
N GLY A 93 6.30 -24.39 -8.61
CA GLY A 93 6.88 -24.30 -9.93
C GLY A 93 7.74 -23.04 -10.07
N ILE A 94 8.73 -23.09 -10.95
CA ILE A 94 9.66 -22.00 -11.24
C ILE A 94 9.66 -21.82 -12.76
N GLY A 95 9.51 -20.59 -13.24
CA GLY A 95 9.58 -20.26 -14.66
C GLY A 95 11.01 -20.28 -15.21
N PRO A 96 11.18 -20.06 -16.53
CA PRO A 96 12.50 -19.81 -17.11
C PRO A 96 13.11 -18.50 -16.57
N ASP A 97 14.40 -18.30 -16.83
CA ASP A 97 15.13 -17.05 -16.58
C ASP A 97 15.13 -16.55 -15.11
N VAL A 98 14.90 -17.46 -14.16
CA VAL A 98 15.09 -17.21 -12.72
C VAL A 98 16.52 -17.54 -12.32
N GLU A 99 17.36 -16.52 -12.11
CA GLU A 99 18.68 -16.69 -11.52
C GLU A 99 18.58 -17.00 -10.02
N SER A 100 19.31 -18.03 -9.56
CA SER A 100 19.37 -18.45 -8.14
C SER A 100 18.01 -18.60 -7.44
N PRO A 101 17.09 -19.45 -7.95
CA PRO A 101 15.74 -19.59 -7.41
C PRO A 101 15.71 -20.12 -5.97
N LEU A 102 14.69 -19.68 -5.23
CA LEU A 102 14.24 -20.36 -4.01
C LEU A 102 13.78 -21.79 -4.33
N GLN A 103 13.96 -22.70 -3.39
CA GLN A 103 13.67 -24.12 -3.61
C GLN A 103 12.16 -24.38 -3.73
N LEU A 104 11.77 -25.38 -4.53
CA LEU A 104 10.41 -25.91 -4.51
C LEU A 104 10.07 -26.39 -3.09
N GLY A 105 8.85 -26.13 -2.64
CA GLY A 105 8.44 -26.35 -1.24
C GLY A 105 8.77 -25.19 -0.29
N THR A 106 9.48 -24.15 -0.73
CA THR A 106 9.65 -22.93 0.08
C THR A 106 8.33 -22.19 0.19
N HIS A 107 7.91 -21.87 1.40
CA HIS A 107 6.79 -20.94 1.63
C HIS A 107 7.28 -19.50 1.46
N VAL A 108 6.51 -18.71 0.69
CA VAL A 108 6.78 -17.30 0.40
C VAL A 108 5.52 -16.46 0.55
N VAL A 109 5.71 -15.16 0.70
CA VAL A 109 4.67 -14.13 0.61
C VAL A 109 5.02 -13.15 -0.50
N GLY A 110 4.02 -12.72 -1.27
CA GLY A 110 4.23 -11.82 -2.40
C GLY A 110 2.94 -11.14 -2.86
N ALA A 111 3.09 -10.16 -3.75
CA ALA A 111 1.99 -9.43 -4.36
C ALA A 111 1.93 -9.68 -5.87
N GLY A 112 0.72 -9.80 -6.40
CA GLY A 112 0.46 -10.11 -7.80
C GLY A 112 -1.03 -10.26 -8.09
N PRO A 113 -1.46 -10.23 -9.36
CA PRO A 113 -2.86 -10.39 -9.72
C PRO A 113 -3.34 -11.83 -9.50
N GLY A 114 -4.57 -11.98 -8.98
CA GLY A 114 -5.27 -13.26 -8.92
C GLY A 114 -5.09 -14.06 -7.63
N ALA A 115 -4.70 -13.41 -6.52
CA ALA A 115 -4.43 -14.07 -5.24
C ALA A 115 -5.62 -14.84 -4.63
N PHE A 116 -6.86 -14.60 -5.06
CA PHE A 116 -8.04 -15.33 -4.60
C PHE A 116 -8.33 -16.61 -5.42
N ALA A 117 -7.28 -17.25 -5.94
CA ALA A 117 -7.28 -18.56 -6.58
C ALA A 117 -6.33 -19.54 -5.89
N GLN A 118 -6.54 -20.85 -6.08
CA GLN A 118 -5.69 -21.89 -5.47
C GLN A 118 -4.22 -21.84 -5.94
N TYR A 119 -3.96 -21.26 -7.11
CA TYR A 119 -2.63 -21.02 -7.64
C TYR A 119 -2.57 -19.66 -8.33
N MET A 120 -1.44 -18.98 -8.19
CA MET A 120 -1.13 -17.73 -8.90
C MET A 120 0.36 -17.69 -9.28
N THR A 121 0.73 -16.80 -10.20
CA THR A 121 2.15 -16.49 -10.46
C THR A 121 2.58 -15.24 -9.72
N MET A 122 3.87 -15.15 -9.41
CA MET A 122 4.49 -13.98 -8.77
C MET A 122 5.89 -13.72 -9.37
N PRO A 123 6.24 -12.47 -9.73
CA PRO A 123 7.61 -12.12 -10.10
C PRO A 123 8.59 -12.40 -8.95
N THR A 124 9.73 -13.03 -9.24
CA THR A 124 10.68 -13.45 -8.19
C THR A 124 11.28 -12.28 -7.40
N ALA A 125 11.39 -11.10 -8.01
CA ALA A 125 11.82 -9.86 -7.34
C ALA A 125 10.78 -9.27 -6.36
N GLY A 126 9.55 -9.81 -6.34
CA GLY A 126 8.42 -9.32 -5.54
C GLY A 126 8.01 -10.22 -4.37
N VAL A 127 8.76 -11.29 -4.09
CA VAL A 127 8.46 -12.25 -3.00
C VAL A 127 9.49 -12.20 -1.88
N LEU A 128 9.04 -12.49 -0.65
CA LEU A 128 9.89 -12.78 0.51
C LEU A 128 9.65 -14.22 0.98
N PRO A 129 10.69 -14.94 1.46
CA PRO A 129 10.49 -16.16 2.24
C PRO A 129 9.56 -15.92 3.45
N ALA A 130 8.62 -16.84 3.69
CA ALA A 130 7.81 -16.80 4.90
C ALA A 130 8.72 -17.02 6.13
N PRO A 131 8.65 -16.20 7.19
CA PRO A 131 9.55 -16.34 8.32
C PRO A 131 9.36 -17.67 9.06
N SER A 132 10.46 -18.26 9.53
CA SER A 132 10.44 -19.60 10.12
C SER A 132 9.49 -19.69 11.32
N GLY A 133 8.59 -20.68 11.29
CA GLY A 133 7.57 -20.92 12.32
C GLY A 133 6.30 -20.06 12.20
N TRP A 134 6.19 -19.18 11.20
CA TRP A 134 4.96 -18.46 10.89
C TRP A 134 4.09 -19.28 9.93
N SER A 135 2.77 -19.18 10.05
CA SER A 135 1.85 -19.66 9.00
C SER A 135 1.78 -18.68 7.83
N ASP A 136 1.34 -19.15 6.65
CA ASP A 136 1.10 -18.29 5.47
C ASP A 136 0.23 -17.07 5.83
N ALA A 137 -0.81 -17.29 6.64
CA ALA A 137 -1.71 -16.24 7.10
C ALA A 137 -1.07 -15.19 8.01
N GLU A 138 0.03 -15.51 8.71
CA GLU A 138 0.79 -14.58 9.55
C GLU A 138 1.85 -13.81 8.75
N ALA A 139 2.31 -14.37 7.62
CA ALA A 139 3.21 -13.70 6.68
C ALA A 139 2.51 -12.61 5.83
N LEU A 140 1.19 -12.71 5.63
CA LEU A 140 0.41 -11.68 4.94
C LEU A 140 0.61 -10.28 5.56
N GLY A 141 0.74 -9.26 4.71
CA GLY A 141 1.04 -7.90 5.10
C GLY A 141 2.53 -7.54 5.14
N LEU A 142 3.45 -8.51 4.98
CA LEU A 142 4.89 -8.24 4.84
C LEU A 142 5.18 -7.31 3.66
N VAL A 143 4.85 -7.76 2.45
CA VAL A 143 5.21 -7.11 1.18
C VAL A 143 4.34 -5.91 0.82
N LEU A 144 3.15 -5.77 1.41
CA LEU A 144 2.28 -4.61 1.21
C LEU A 144 2.21 -3.70 2.43
N ASN A 145 1.70 -4.18 3.56
CA ASN A 145 1.35 -3.33 4.70
C ASN A 145 2.60 -2.76 5.39
N TRP A 146 3.59 -3.62 5.68
CA TRP A 146 4.86 -3.20 6.28
C TRP A 146 5.77 -2.50 5.28
N ALA A 147 5.87 -2.98 4.03
CA ALA A 147 6.65 -2.28 3.01
C ALA A 147 6.13 -0.85 2.73
N THR A 148 4.81 -0.65 2.69
CA THR A 148 4.21 0.70 2.55
C THR A 148 4.48 1.56 3.78
N ALA A 149 4.29 1.02 4.99
CA ALA A 149 4.53 1.78 6.22
C ALA A 149 6.01 2.16 6.38
N LEU A 150 6.93 1.25 6.08
CA LEU A 150 8.37 1.50 6.12
C LEU A 150 8.79 2.51 5.05
N ALA A 151 8.30 2.38 3.81
CA ALA A 151 8.53 3.36 2.75
C ALA A 151 8.04 4.76 3.13
N ALA A 152 6.85 4.84 3.72
CA ALA A 152 6.23 6.09 4.13
C ALA A 152 6.95 6.75 5.32
N LEU A 153 7.49 5.97 6.26
CA LEU A 153 8.22 6.51 7.41
C LEU A 153 9.67 6.86 7.08
N LYS A 154 10.40 6.00 6.35
CA LYS A 154 11.86 6.07 6.27
C LYS A 154 12.41 6.73 5.00
N PRO A 155 12.39 6.15 3.78
CA PRO A 155 12.95 6.82 2.60
C PRO A 155 12.13 8.02 2.11
N LEU A 156 10.82 8.07 2.37
CA LEU A 156 9.99 9.23 2.03
C LEU A 156 9.71 10.13 3.24
N GLY A 157 9.37 9.54 4.39
CA GLY A 157 9.09 10.29 5.61
C GLY A 157 10.33 10.86 6.29
N GLU A 158 11.53 10.31 6.05
CA GLU A 158 12.79 10.74 6.68
C GLU A 158 12.69 10.85 8.22
N ILE A 159 11.96 9.92 8.84
CA ILE A 159 11.64 9.91 10.27
C ILE A 159 12.89 9.99 11.16
N LYS A 160 12.82 10.80 12.22
CA LYS A 160 13.88 10.94 13.23
C LYS A 160 13.32 10.72 14.62
N THR A 161 14.15 10.21 15.51
CA THR A 161 13.82 10.06 16.94
C THR A 161 13.44 11.41 17.55
N GLY A 162 12.32 11.45 18.29
CA GLY A 162 11.76 12.66 18.88
C GLY A 162 10.82 13.47 17.97
N GLU A 163 10.69 13.13 16.69
CA GLU A 163 9.66 13.73 15.81
C GLU A 163 8.25 13.26 16.22
N VAL A 164 7.25 14.08 15.90
CA VAL A 164 5.83 13.77 16.09
C VAL A 164 5.25 13.27 14.77
N VAL A 165 4.71 12.06 14.77
CA VAL A 165 4.11 11.39 13.61
C VAL A 165 2.60 11.28 13.79
N LEU A 166 1.84 11.75 12.80
CA LEU A 166 0.39 11.55 12.69
C LEU A 166 0.10 10.37 11.76
N VAL A 167 -0.64 9.37 12.25
CA VAL A 167 -1.06 8.21 11.45
C VAL A 167 -2.58 8.22 11.30
N HIS A 168 -3.07 8.47 10.09
CA HIS A 168 -4.48 8.37 9.78
C HIS A 168 -4.92 6.92 9.51
N ALA A 169 -6.19 6.63 9.79
CA ALA A 169 -6.79 5.30 9.70
C ALA A 169 -5.97 4.20 10.42
N ALA A 170 -5.36 4.53 11.56
CA ALA A 170 -4.28 3.75 12.21
C ALA A 170 -4.63 2.28 12.55
N ALA A 171 -5.92 1.93 12.61
CA ALA A 171 -6.37 0.55 12.81
C ALA A 171 -6.43 -0.31 11.53
N GLY A 172 -6.12 0.23 10.35
CA GLY A 172 -5.92 -0.52 9.09
C GLY A 172 -4.51 -1.11 8.98
N GLY A 173 -4.28 -2.07 8.07
CA GLY A 173 -3.03 -2.85 8.02
C GLY A 173 -1.74 -2.00 7.98
N VAL A 174 -1.63 -1.08 7.01
CA VAL A 174 -0.51 -0.12 6.92
C VAL A 174 -0.40 0.74 8.19
N GLY A 175 -1.54 1.18 8.74
CA GLY A 175 -1.59 1.96 9.97
C GLY A 175 -1.00 1.21 11.18
N GLN A 176 -1.38 -0.04 11.39
CA GLN A 176 -0.88 -0.87 12.51
C GLN A 176 0.63 -1.13 12.39
N ALA A 177 1.14 -1.33 11.17
CA ALA A 177 2.58 -1.42 10.93
C ALA A 177 3.28 -0.07 11.20
N ALA A 178 2.69 1.04 10.76
CA ALA A 178 3.22 2.38 10.95
C ALA A 178 3.33 2.80 12.43
N LEU A 179 2.34 2.44 13.27
CA LEU A 179 2.42 2.66 14.72
C LEU A 179 3.68 1.99 15.31
N ARG A 180 3.86 0.68 15.04
CA ARG A 180 5.00 -0.10 15.54
C ARG A 180 6.34 0.43 15.05
N LEU A 181 6.44 0.76 13.76
CA LEU A 181 7.65 1.29 13.14
C LEU A 181 8.00 2.69 13.66
N ALA A 182 7.03 3.62 13.74
CA ALA A 182 7.28 4.96 14.27
C ALA A 182 7.74 4.93 15.73
N ARG A 183 7.15 4.05 16.56
CA ARG A 183 7.63 3.80 17.93
C ARG A 183 9.02 3.17 17.97
N HIS A 184 9.34 2.25 17.06
CA HIS A 184 10.68 1.64 16.96
C HIS A 184 11.76 2.67 16.62
N TYR A 185 11.50 3.60 15.70
CA TYR A 185 12.40 4.72 15.40
C TYR A 185 12.37 5.85 16.45
N GLY A 186 11.56 5.71 17.51
CA GLY A 186 11.54 6.60 18.67
C GLY A 186 10.81 7.93 18.44
N ALA A 187 9.80 7.95 17.56
CA ALA A 187 8.88 9.08 17.41
C ALA A 187 7.73 9.03 18.42
N ARG A 188 7.11 10.19 18.70
CA ARG A 188 5.80 10.28 19.39
C ARG A 188 4.69 10.08 18.36
N VAL A 189 3.71 9.22 18.64
CA VAL A 189 2.73 8.80 17.64
C VAL A 189 1.32 9.24 18.02
N ILE A 190 0.75 10.12 17.20
CA ILE A 190 -0.66 10.52 17.26
C ILE A 190 -1.43 9.71 16.22
N ALA A 191 -2.55 9.10 16.61
CA ALA A 191 -3.32 8.22 15.73
C ALA A 191 -4.77 8.69 15.57
N THR A 192 -5.35 8.46 14.39
CA THR A 192 -6.80 8.64 14.20
C THR A 192 -7.48 7.34 13.77
N ALA A 193 -8.59 7.02 14.44
CA ALA A 193 -9.41 5.84 14.17
C ALA A 193 -10.85 6.06 14.65
N SER A 194 -11.78 5.21 14.24
CA SER A 194 -13.13 5.19 14.82
C SER A 194 -13.10 4.73 16.29
N PRO A 195 -13.90 5.31 17.21
CA PRO A 195 -13.80 5.07 18.66
C PRO A 195 -13.81 3.59 19.09
N ALA A 196 -14.64 2.76 18.46
CA ALA A 196 -14.68 1.30 18.69
C ALA A 196 -13.42 0.52 18.22
N LYS A 197 -12.29 1.22 18.03
CA LYS A 197 -10.96 0.68 17.72
C LYS A 197 -9.84 1.37 18.52
N HIS A 198 -10.15 2.32 19.42
CA HIS A 198 -9.15 3.10 20.15
C HIS A 198 -8.28 2.18 21.03
N ASP A 199 -8.88 1.29 21.83
CA ASP A 199 -8.20 0.26 22.62
C ASP A 199 -7.14 -0.52 21.82
N THR A 200 -7.46 -0.88 20.56
CA THR A 200 -6.58 -1.64 19.66
C THR A 200 -5.41 -0.80 19.16
N VAL A 201 -5.61 0.50 18.94
CA VAL A 201 -4.59 1.44 18.45
C VAL A 201 -3.66 1.87 19.60
N GLU A 202 -4.21 2.07 20.79
CA GLU A 202 -3.44 2.28 22.03
C GLU A 202 -2.56 1.06 22.35
N ALA A 203 -3.13 -0.15 22.29
CA ALA A 203 -2.39 -1.39 22.52
C ALA A 203 -1.29 -1.69 21.46
N LEU A 204 -1.32 -0.99 20.31
CA LEU A 204 -0.27 -1.03 19.30
C LEU A 204 0.80 0.06 19.47
N GLY A 205 0.67 0.92 20.48
CA GLY A 205 1.67 1.92 20.85
C GLY A 205 1.44 3.32 20.28
N ALA A 206 0.20 3.72 19.96
CA ALA A 206 -0.09 5.15 19.85
C ALA A 206 0.08 5.84 21.22
N ASP A 207 0.59 7.07 21.24
CA ASP A 207 0.70 7.90 22.46
C ASP A 207 -0.59 8.72 22.70
N GLU A 208 -1.34 9.04 21.65
CA GLU A 208 -2.67 9.67 21.69
C GLU A 208 -3.55 9.07 20.58
N VAL A 209 -4.85 8.87 20.82
CA VAL A 209 -5.80 8.40 19.79
C VAL A 209 -7.06 9.26 19.73
N LEU A 210 -7.42 9.72 18.54
CA LEU A 210 -8.55 10.62 18.29
C LEU A 210 -9.61 9.95 17.40
N ASP A 211 -10.88 10.38 17.50
CA ASP A 211 -11.88 10.01 16.48
C ASP A 211 -11.48 10.64 15.15
N SER A 212 -11.31 9.83 14.12
CA SER A 212 -11.02 10.28 12.74
C SER A 212 -12.13 11.13 12.10
N ARG A 213 -13.21 11.43 12.83
CA ARG A 213 -14.34 12.27 12.44
C ARG A 213 -14.64 13.38 13.46
N HIS A 214 -13.70 13.66 14.37
CA HIS A 214 -13.84 14.77 15.31
C HIS A 214 -13.95 16.09 14.52
N PRO A 215 -14.96 16.96 14.78
CA PRO A 215 -15.18 18.16 13.95
C PRO A 215 -13.99 19.13 13.99
N ASN A 216 -13.32 19.21 15.14
CA ASN A 216 -12.17 20.08 15.38
C ASN A 216 -10.87 19.27 15.43
N LEU A 217 -10.71 18.25 14.56
CA LEU A 217 -9.57 17.34 14.58
C LEU A 217 -8.20 18.05 14.47
N ALA A 218 -8.11 19.06 13.61
CA ALA A 218 -6.87 19.83 13.42
C ALA A 218 -6.49 20.66 14.66
N GLU A 219 -7.47 21.30 15.31
CA GLU A 219 -7.26 22.05 16.55
C GLU A 219 -6.78 21.14 17.69
N GLU A 220 -7.39 19.97 17.83
CA GLU A 220 -7.07 19.00 18.89
C GLU A 220 -5.67 18.40 18.71
N ILE A 221 -5.31 18.01 17.48
CA ILE A 221 -3.92 17.58 17.17
C ILE A 221 -2.94 18.71 17.49
N THR A 222 -3.24 19.94 17.09
CA THR A 222 -2.37 21.10 17.35
C THR A 222 -2.22 21.36 18.84
N ARG A 223 -3.32 21.29 19.62
CA ARG A 223 -3.33 21.42 21.09
C ARG A 223 -2.47 20.35 21.79
N LEU A 224 -2.46 19.13 21.26
CA LEU A 224 -1.69 18.01 21.82
C LEU A 224 -0.20 18.02 21.43
N THR A 225 0.20 18.74 20.38
CA THR A 225 1.52 18.58 19.74
C THR A 225 2.33 19.85 19.47
N GLY A 226 1.67 21.00 19.27
CA GLY A 226 2.29 22.16 18.64
C GLY A 226 2.52 22.01 17.13
N GLY A 227 1.84 21.05 16.48
CA GLY A 227 2.05 20.65 15.09
C GLY A 227 2.91 19.38 14.97
N VAL A 228 2.80 18.70 13.82
CA VAL A 228 3.44 17.40 13.57
C VAL A 228 4.54 17.49 12.50
N ASP A 229 5.55 16.65 12.63
CA ASP A 229 6.72 16.65 11.72
C ASP A 229 6.50 15.73 10.51
N LEU A 230 5.67 14.69 10.65
CA LEU A 230 5.36 13.73 9.60
C LEU A 230 3.89 13.29 9.68
N VAL A 231 3.19 13.29 8.54
CA VAL A 231 1.85 12.71 8.40
C VAL A 231 1.91 11.51 7.45
N LEU A 232 1.32 10.41 7.88
CA LEU A 232 1.00 9.25 7.05
C LEU A 232 -0.48 9.33 6.65
N GLU A 233 -0.72 9.73 5.41
CA GLU A 233 -2.05 10.02 4.86
C GLU A 233 -2.50 8.91 3.92
N SER A 234 -3.67 8.34 4.21
CA SER A 234 -4.28 7.23 3.47
C SER A 234 -5.78 7.41 3.20
N VAL A 235 -6.36 8.50 3.68
CA VAL A 235 -7.79 8.77 3.71
C VAL A 235 -8.16 9.81 2.65
N GLY A 236 -7.32 10.82 2.41
CA GLY A 236 -7.55 11.82 1.36
C GLY A 236 -8.64 12.82 1.76
N GLN A 237 -9.68 12.97 0.94
CA GLN A 237 -10.66 14.08 1.00
C GLN A 237 -11.14 14.46 2.41
N ALA A 238 -11.40 13.50 3.30
CA ALA A 238 -11.95 13.74 4.63
C ALA A 238 -10.93 14.16 5.71
N THR A 239 -9.62 14.07 5.44
CA THR A 239 -8.54 14.41 6.41
C THR A 239 -7.47 15.34 5.85
N PHE A 240 -7.29 15.41 4.54
CA PHE A 240 -6.12 16.04 3.93
C PHE A 240 -5.96 17.53 4.30
N GLU A 241 -7.05 18.27 4.43
CA GLU A 241 -7.05 19.66 4.92
C GLU A 241 -6.53 19.78 6.37
N ALA A 242 -6.90 18.83 7.23
CA ALA A 242 -6.37 18.75 8.58
C ALA A 242 -4.89 18.36 8.55
N SER A 243 -4.49 17.38 7.73
CA SER A 243 -3.09 16.99 7.50
C SER A 243 -2.23 18.17 7.07
N LEU A 244 -2.69 18.98 6.12
CA LEU A 244 -2.03 20.22 5.66
C LEU A 244 -1.94 21.29 6.75
N SER A 245 -2.99 21.43 7.57
CA SER A 245 -3.08 22.45 8.63
C SER A 245 -2.22 22.15 9.86
N VAL A 246 -2.07 20.87 10.24
CA VAL A 246 -1.32 20.46 11.44
C VAL A 246 0.15 20.16 11.18
N THR A 247 0.56 20.06 9.91
CA THR A 247 1.95 19.79 9.53
C THR A 247 2.82 21.04 9.70
N LYS A 248 3.96 20.89 10.39
CA LYS A 248 4.90 22.00 10.67
C LYS A 248 5.39 22.68 9.37
N PRO A 249 5.33 24.02 9.25
CA PRO A 249 5.84 24.73 8.08
C PRO A 249 7.31 24.44 7.76
N PHE A 250 7.62 24.41 6.46
CA PHE A 250 8.91 24.18 5.77
C PHE A 250 9.60 22.83 6.03
N THR A 251 9.35 22.23 7.18
CA THR A 251 10.06 21.06 7.71
C THR A 251 9.19 19.82 7.83
N GLY A 252 7.87 20.00 8.01
CA GLY A 252 6.90 18.94 8.08
C GLY A 252 6.65 18.29 6.72
N ARG A 253 6.41 16.97 6.75
CA ARG A 253 6.26 16.12 5.56
C ARG A 253 4.92 15.40 5.61
N ILE A 254 4.24 15.28 4.47
CA ILE A 254 3.01 14.48 4.31
C ILE A 254 3.31 13.41 3.26
N VAL A 255 3.27 12.14 3.64
CA VAL A 255 3.36 11.02 2.69
C VAL A 255 1.97 10.48 2.42
N VAL A 256 1.49 10.69 1.20
CA VAL A 256 0.17 10.28 0.73
C VAL A 256 0.29 8.93 0.02
N PHE A 257 -0.38 7.91 0.55
CA PHE A 257 -0.39 6.55 0.00
C PHE A 257 -1.79 5.94 -0.16
N GLY A 258 -2.84 6.75 -0.03
CA GLY A 258 -4.22 6.34 -0.27
C GLY A 258 -5.22 7.51 -0.22
N ALA A 259 -6.36 7.31 -0.88
CA ALA A 259 -7.46 8.27 -0.99
C ALA A 259 -8.79 7.61 -0.57
N ALA A 260 -8.80 6.92 0.58
CA ALA A 260 -9.91 6.03 0.97
C ALA A 260 -11.29 6.70 1.19
N SER A 261 -11.36 8.03 1.23
CA SER A 261 -12.60 8.82 1.30
C SER A 261 -12.91 9.59 0.01
N GLY A 262 -12.03 9.55 -0.99
CA GLY A 262 -12.04 10.40 -2.17
C GLY A 262 -10.70 11.13 -2.35
N ASP A 263 -10.46 11.63 -3.57
CA ASP A 263 -9.28 12.42 -3.89
C ASP A 263 -9.33 13.80 -3.22
N ALA A 264 -8.15 14.39 -2.99
CA ALA A 264 -8.00 15.75 -2.48
C ALA A 264 -7.11 16.57 -3.44
N THR A 265 -7.46 17.85 -3.61
CA THR A 265 -6.70 18.79 -4.45
C THR A 265 -5.69 19.54 -3.61
N LEU A 266 -4.53 19.88 -4.21
CA LEU A 266 -3.59 20.85 -3.66
C LEU A 266 -3.05 21.72 -4.79
N THR A 267 -3.16 23.04 -4.65
CA THR A 267 -2.68 24.01 -5.63
C THR A 267 -1.31 24.56 -5.26
N THR A 268 -0.61 25.09 -6.26
CA THR A 268 0.64 25.84 -6.06
C THR A 268 0.45 27.09 -5.20
N HIS A 269 -0.76 27.67 -5.15
CA HIS A 269 -1.03 28.82 -4.30
C HIS A 269 -1.06 28.41 -2.83
N GLU A 270 -1.81 27.36 -2.49
CA GLU A 270 -1.84 26.80 -1.13
C GLU A 270 -0.45 26.38 -0.67
N LEU A 271 0.32 25.65 -1.49
CA LEU A 271 1.69 25.23 -1.16
C LEU A 271 2.68 26.39 -0.89
N VAL A 272 2.49 27.55 -1.51
CA VAL A 272 3.41 28.69 -1.36
C VAL A 272 2.96 29.64 -0.26
N PHE A 273 1.65 29.87 -0.10
CA PHE A 273 1.10 30.94 0.74
C PHE A 273 0.32 30.46 1.98
N THR A 274 -0.09 29.19 2.06
CA THR A 274 -0.96 28.67 3.14
C THR A 274 -0.34 27.48 3.87
N HIS A 275 0.05 26.43 3.13
CA HIS A 275 0.54 25.15 3.63
C HIS A 275 1.93 24.88 3.06
N GLN A 276 2.93 25.53 3.64
CA GLN A 276 4.33 25.51 3.18
C GLN A 276 5.03 24.19 3.56
N VAL A 277 4.46 23.06 3.16
CA VAL A 277 4.82 21.70 3.63
C VAL A 277 5.31 20.80 2.50
N GLN A 278 6.02 19.72 2.84
CA GLN A 278 6.55 18.79 1.84
C GLN A 278 5.57 17.64 1.59
N VAL A 279 4.85 17.65 0.46
CA VAL A 279 3.94 16.56 0.09
C VAL A 279 4.63 15.56 -0.85
N LYS A 280 4.62 14.28 -0.49
CA LYS A 280 5.27 13.18 -1.24
C LYS A 280 4.25 12.06 -1.51
N GLY A 281 4.13 11.63 -2.76
CA GLY A 281 3.26 10.50 -3.14
C GLY A 281 3.98 9.15 -3.00
N LEU A 282 3.26 8.12 -2.56
CA LEU A 282 3.75 6.73 -2.48
C LEU A 282 2.72 5.75 -3.05
N HIS A 283 3.15 4.94 -4.02
CA HIS A 283 2.43 3.74 -4.45
C HIS A 283 3.42 2.57 -4.43
N ILE A 284 3.24 1.61 -3.51
CA ILE A 284 4.26 0.59 -3.23
C ILE A 284 4.60 -0.30 -4.45
N GLY A 285 3.60 -0.71 -5.25
CA GLY A 285 3.83 -1.46 -6.50
C GLY A 285 4.62 -0.67 -7.55
N ALA A 286 4.27 0.59 -7.79
CA ALA A 286 5.04 1.48 -8.68
C ALA A 286 6.46 1.74 -8.17
N LEU A 287 6.67 1.83 -6.85
CA LEU A 287 8.01 1.91 -6.25
C LEU A 287 8.84 0.63 -6.54
N ALA A 288 8.23 -0.55 -6.42
CA ALA A 288 8.89 -1.83 -6.72
C ALA A 288 9.30 -1.94 -8.19
N VAL A 289 8.51 -1.41 -9.12
CA VAL A 289 8.81 -1.44 -10.57
C VAL A 289 9.78 -0.35 -11.00
N ALA A 290 9.57 0.90 -10.56
CA ALA A 290 10.34 2.07 -11.04
C ALA A 290 11.62 2.34 -10.23
N ALA A 291 11.69 1.89 -8.99
CA ALA A 291 12.87 2.03 -8.12
C ALA A 291 13.15 0.72 -7.36
N PRO A 292 13.39 -0.40 -8.06
CA PRO A 292 13.51 -1.73 -7.46
C PRO A 292 14.58 -1.81 -6.37
N SER A 293 15.70 -1.08 -6.50
CA SER A 293 16.75 -1.01 -5.48
C SER A 293 16.29 -0.40 -4.15
N ILE A 294 15.33 0.55 -4.18
CA ILE A 294 14.69 1.08 -2.97
C ILE A 294 13.76 0.02 -2.39
N TYR A 295 12.97 -0.66 -3.23
CA TYR A 295 12.07 -1.70 -2.73
C TYR A 295 12.82 -2.89 -2.11
N GLN A 296 13.91 -3.37 -2.72
CA GLN A 296 14.75 -4.42 -2.12
C GLN A 296 15.34 -3.99 -0.77
N SER A 297 15.73 -2.71 -0.59
CA SER A 297 16.24 -2.25 0.71
C SER A 297 15.15 -2.21 1.79
N LEU A 298 13.88 -2.00 1.44
CA LEU A 298 12.74 -2.18 2.35
C LEU A 298 12.56 -3.65 2.76
N LEU A 299 12.68 -4.58 1.81
CA LEU A 299 12.53 -6.02 2.09
C LEU A 299 13.64 -6.52 3.04
N VAL A 300 14.90 -6.14 2.80
CA VAL A 300 16.03 -6.46 3.68
C VAL A 300 15.88 -5.85 5.08
N GLU A 301 15.36 -4.63 5.19
CA GLU A 301 15.08 -4.03 6.51
C GLU A 301 13.89 -4.70 7.20
N ILE A 302 12.88 -5.18 6.47
CA ILE A 302 11.78 -5.99 7.02
C ILE A 302 12.30 -7.31 7.62
N GLU A 303 13.21 -8.01 6.94
CA GLU A 303 13.87 -9.20 7.48
C GLU A 303 14.63 -8.89 8.79
N ALA A 304 15.36 -7.77 8.84
CA ALA A 304 16.04 -7.32 10.05
C ALA A 304 15.06 -6.95 11.18
N LEU A 305 13.93 -6.31 10.87
CA LEU A 305 12.87 -5.97 11.83
C LEU A 305 12.18 -7.21 12.41
N ILE A 306 12.04 -8.28 11.63
CA ILE A 306 11.58 -9.60 12.11
C ILE A 306 12.64 -10.21 13.05
N ALA A 307 13.91 -10.24 12.62
CA ALA A 307 15.01 -10.79 13.41
C ALA A 307 15.23 -10.07 14.76
N HIS A 308 14.95 -8.76 14.81
CA HIS A 308 14.94 -7.96 16.04
C HIS A 308 13.64 -8.02 16.84
N GLY A 309 12.63 -8.78 16.40
CA GLY A 309 11.35 -8.94 17.10
C GLY A 309 10.46 -7.70 17.08
N VAL A 310 10.71 -6.74 16.20
CA VAL A 310 9.87 -5.54 15.99
C VAL A 310 8.63 -5.93 15.17
N TYR A 311 8.83 -6.74 14.12
CA TYR A 311 7.75 -7.43 13.44
C TYR A 311 7.59 -8.84 14.03
N THR A 312 6.67 -8.96 14.98
CA THR A 312 6.12 -10.23 15.47
C THR A 312 4.93 -10.71 14.63
N PRO A 313 4.66 -12.04 14.55
CA PRO A 313 3.48 -12.58 13.88
C PRO A 313 2.21 -11.80 14.22
N GLY A 314 1.45 -11.43 13.20
CA GLY A 314 0.14 -10.80 13.40
C GLY A 314 -0.86 -11.79 14.01
N THR A 315 -1.96 -11.28 14.57
CA THR A 315 -3.15 -12.10 14.87
C THR A 315 -4.30 -11.77 13.92
N PRO A 316 -4.18 -12.01 12.59
CA PRO A 316 -5.28 -11.76 11.66
C PRO A 316 -6.41 -12.78 11.88
N THR A 317 -7.59 -12.52 11.34
CA THR A 317 -8.86 -13.19 11.67
C THR A 317 -9.38 -14.04 10.51
N SER A 318 -9.48 -15.35 10.66
CA SER A 318 -9.83 -16.26 9.56
C SER A 318 -11.25 -16.12 9.01
N MET A 319 -11.39 -16.19 7.69
CA MET A 319 -12.64 -16.52 6.99
C MET A 319 -12.36 -17.64 5.97
N PRO A 320 -13.16 -18.72 5.94
CA PRO A 320 -13.04 -19.75 4.90
C PRO A 320 -13.27 -19.16 3.51
N TRP A 321 -12.45 -19.54 2.53
CA TRP A 321 -12.42 -19.01 1.16
C TRP A 321 -13.81 -18.81 0.49
N PRO A 322 -14.80 -19.73 0.58
CA PRO A 322 -16.14 -19.52 0.00
C PRO A 322 -16.93 -18.35 0.62
N ARG A 323 -16.63 -17.96 1.87
CA ARG A 323 -17.24 -16.82 2.56
C ARG A 323 -16.52 -15.49 2.33
N GLY A 324 -15.36 -15.51 1.65
CA GLY A 324 -14.53 -14.32 1.41
C GLY A 324 -15.27 -13.15 0.74
N ARG A 325 -16.12 -13.46 -0.25
CA ARG A 325 -17.07 -12.51 -0.88
C ARG A 325 -17.78 -11.62 0.15
N GLN A 326 -18.29 -12.23 1.22
CA GLN A 326 -19.10 -11.56 2.22
C GLN A 326 -18.28 -10.60 3.09
N TYR A 327 -16.98 -10.83 3.26
CA TYR A 327 -16.11 -9.85 3.92
C TYR A 327 -15.94 -8.61 3.05
N CYS A 328 -15.65 -8.77 1.76
CA CYS A 328 -15.54 -7.64 0.83
C CYS A 328 -16.85 -6.83 0.83
N SER A 329 -18.01 -7.47 0.67
CA SER A 329 -19.34 -6.83 0.69
C SER A 329 -19.71 -6.16 2.03
N ASN A 330 -19.37 -6.77 3.17
CA ASN A 330 -19.75 -6.23 4.50
C ASN A 330 -18.70 -5.26 5.08
N SER A 331 -17.51 -5.19 4.50
CA SER A 331 -16.47 -4.25 4.94
C SER A 331 -16.97 -2.82 4.77
N LYS A 332 -16.70 -1.94 5.75
CA LYS A 332 -16.95 -0.50 5.60
C LYS A 332 -16.08 0.16 4.51
N LEU A 333 -15.15 -0.59 3.93
CA LEU A 333 -14.34 -0.23 2.78
C LEU A 333 -15.17 -0.23 1.47
N ALA A 334 -16.17 -1.12 1.36
CA ALA A 334 -17.04 -1.26 0.18
C ALA A 334 -18.23 -0.28 0.15
N ARG A 335 -18.13 0.82 0.90
CA ARG A 335 -18.99 1.99 0.76
C ARG A 335 -18.12 3.15 0.30
N PRO A 336 -17.97 3.39 -1.02
CA PRO A 336 -17.45 4.68 -1.48
C PRO A 336 -18.29 5.82 -0.89
N ALA A 337 -17.66 6.96 -0.65
CA ALA A 337 -18.40 8.20 -0.41
C ALA A 337 -19.34 8.45 -1.61
N ALA A 338 -20.54 8.97 -1.35
CA ALA A 338 -21.59 9.04 -2.36
C ALA A 338 -21.33 10.14 -3.40
N SER A 339 -20.44 9.85 -4.35
CA SER A 339 -20.24 10.67 -5.54
C SER A 339 -21.50 10.66 -6.41
N THR A 340 -22.03 11.86 -6.67
CA THR A 340 -23.12 12.04 -7.63
C THR A 340 -22.64 11.68 -9.04
N PRO A 341 -23.45 10.97 -9.85
CA PRO A 341 -23.00 10.49 -11.15
C PRO A 341 -22.91 11.64 -12.17
N SER A 342 -21.68 11.99 -12.56
CA SER A 342 -21.42 12.79 -13.77
C SER A 342 -21.36 11.90 -15.01
N THR A 343 -22.12 12.26 -16.04
CA THR A 343 -22.19 11.51 -17.31
C THR A 343 -21.01 11.83 -18.23
N PRO A 344 -20.53 10.85 -19.05
CA PRO A 344 -19.44 11.09 -19.98
C PRO A 344 -19.92 11.70 -21.31
N GLY A 345 -19.38 12.85 -21.72
CA GLY A 345 -19.62 13.41 -23.06
C GLY A 345 -19.10 14.84 -23.28
N ALA A 346 -18.72 15.13 -24.54
CA ALA A 346 -18.15 16.40 -25.04
C ALA A 346 -16.80 16.82 -24.40
N ARG A 347 -15.67 16.95 -25.14
CA ARG A 347 -15.34 17.77 -26.33
C ARG A 347 -15.13 19.26 -26.01
N ASN A 348 -14.03 19.80 -26.55
CA ASN A 348 -13.61 21.19 -26.43
C ASN A 348 -14.70 22.17 -26.87
N ALA A 349 -15.00 23.14 -26.02
CA ALA A 349 -15.42 24.49 -26.41
C ALA A 349 -15.07 25.46 -25.28
N CYS A 350 -14.49 26.60 -25.62
CA CYS A 350 -14.67 27.78 -24.78
C CYS A 350 -16.09 28.29 -25.03
N ASP A 351 -16.77 28.81 -24.01
CA ASP A 351 -17.37 30.15 -24.10
C ASP A 351 -17.86 30.66 -22.74
N SER A 352 -17.72 31.97 -22.53
CA SER A 352 -18.10 32.66 -21.31
C SER A 352 -18.88 33.94 -21.63
N PRO A 353 -20.20 33.99 -21.40
CA PRO A 353 -20.96 35.23 -21.39
C PRO A 353 -20.96 35.85 -19.98
N GLN A 354 -21.05 37.17 -19.79
CA GLN A 354 -21.02 38.30 -20.74
C GLN A 354 -20.73 39.57 -19.94
N CYS A 355 -19.95 40.52 -20.48
CA CYS A 355 -20.02 41.92 -20.07
C CYS A 355 -19.54 42.83 -21.21
N SER A 356 -20.35 43.83 -21.58
CA SER A 356 -20.19 44.55 -22.85
C SER A 356 -19.75 46.00 -22.67
N ALA A 357 -18.65 46.41 -23.33
CA ALA A 357 -18.48 47.74 -23.95
C ALA A 357 -17.11 47.87 -24.66
N VAL A 358 -17.09 48.62 -25.75
CA VAL A 358 -15.96 48.93 -26.67
C VAL A 358 -16.19 50.43 -27.02
N PRO A 359 -15.18 51.34 -27.18
CA PRO A 359 -14.18 51.17 -28.24
C PRO A 359 -12.82 51.94 -28.24
N ARG A 360 -11.99 51.55 -29.23
CA ARG A 360 -10.83 52.24 -29.87
C ARG A 360 -9.45 52.11 -29.21
N GLY A 361 -8.49 51.67 -30.03
CA GLY A 361 -7.04 51.61 -29.77
C GLY A 361 -6.35 50.78 -30.86
N THR A 362 -5.58 51.39 -31.76
CA THR A 362 -5.03 50.77 -32.99
C THR A 362 -3.57 50.31 -32.86
N ALA A 363 -3.17 49.37 -33.75
CA ALA A 363 -1.79 49.03 -34.15
C ALA A 363 -0.91 48.21 -33.14
N ALA A 364 0.17 47.51 -33.55
CA ALA A 364 0.47 46.80 -34.82
C ALA A 364 1.71 45.88 -34.69
N THR A 365 1.71 44.75 -35.42
CA THR A 365 2.84 43.99 -36.04
C THR A 365 4.26 43.89 -35.42
N GLY A 366 4.73 42.64 -35.30
CA GLY A 366 6.13 42.22 -35.61
C GLY A 366 7.10 42.04 -34.44
N THR A 367 8.16 41.21 -34.50
CA THR A 367 8.57 40.17 -35.49
C THR A 367 9.52 39.15 -34.81
N ALA A 368 10.07 38.14 -35.51
CA ALA A 368 10.76 36.97 -34.91
C ALA A 368 12.31 36.98 -34.95
N LEU A 369 12.91 36.09 -34.11
CA LEU A 369 14.16 35.25 -34.20
C LEU A 369 15.25 35.54 -35.28
N PRO A 370 16.56 35.24 -35.07
CA PRO A 370 17.09 33.95 -34.55
C PRO A 370 18.44 33.95 -33.75
N ALA A 371 19.08 32.78 -33.61
CA ALA A 371 20.41 32.45 -33.00
C ALA A 371 21.31 31.67 -34.02
N PRO A 372 22.44 30.93 -33.75
CA PRO A 372 23.17 30.56 -32.51
C PRO A 372 24.59 31.22 -32.40
N PRO A 373 25.83 30.60 -32.32
CA PRO A 373 26.35 29.25 -32.66
C PRO A 373 27.01 28.46 -31.47
N ASP A 374 28.29 27.98 -31.56
CA ASP A 374 28.79 26.76 -30.88
C ASP A 374 30.29 26.75 -30.42
N ARG A 375 30.59 26.19 -29.22
CA ARG A 375 31.78 25.36 -28.78
C ARG A 375 33.23 25.95 -28.80
N PRO A 376 34.33 25.24 -28.31
CA PRO A 376 34.45 23.90 -27.65
C PRO A 376 35.39 23.72 -26.39
N ARG A 377 35.14 22.64 -25.60
CA ARG A 377 36.07 21.68 -24.91
C ARG A 377 37.12 22.07 -23.81
N GLY A 378 37.08 21.30 -22.69
CA GLY A 378 38.24 20.86 -21.85
C GLY A 378 38.40 21.54 -20.47
N GLY A 379 38.86 20.90 -19.38
CA GLY A 379 39.09 19.47 -19.08
C GLY A 379 39.91 19.19 -17.79
N ARG A 380 39.70 18.01 -17.16
CA ARG A 380 40.51 17.31 -16.09
C ARG A 380 40.52 17.79 -14.61
N ASP A 381 40.34 16.77 -13.74
CA ASP A 381 41.12 16.36 -12.54
C ASP A 381 41.47 17.37 -11.41
N GLY A 382 41.10 17.06 -10.13
CA GLY A 382 41.72 17.71 -8.96
C GLY A 382 41.07 17.57 -7.55
N HIS A 383 41.59 16.66 -6.72
CA HIS A 383 41.68 16.69 -5.24
C HIS A 383 40.46 16.96 -4.30
N LEU A 384 40.08 15.88 -3.59
CA LEU A 384 39.72 15.89 -2.15
C LEU A 384 40.99 16.08 -1.28
N PRO A 385 40.88 16.59 -0.03
CA PRO A 385 40.96 15.64 1.09
C PRO A 385 40.11 15.97 2.36
N CYS A 386 39.66 14.87 2.98
CA CYS A 386 39.33 14.63 4.39
C CYS A 386 39.41 15.75 5.45
N ARG A 387 38.38 15.81 6.32
CA ARG A 387 38.61 15.73 7.77
C ARG A 387 37.41 15.15 8.54
N ALA A 388 37.67 14.14 9.37
CA ALA A 388 36.70 13.57 10.30
C ALA A 388 36.80 14.25 11.68
N ARG A 389 35.68 14.25 12.43
CA ARG A 389 35.72 14.34 13.89
C ARG A 389 34.76 13.31 14.49
N ARG A 390 35.27 12.53 15.45
CA ARG A 390 34.46 11.77 16.39
C ARG A 390 33.90 12.73 17.44
N ASN A 391 32.73 12.40 17.99
CA ASN A 391 32.43 12.54 19.41
C ASN A 391 31.28 11.58 19.74
N GLY A 392 31.27 11.02 20.95
CA GLY A 392 30.23 10.12 21.40
C GLY A 392 30.09 10.13 22.91
N PHE A 393 28.85 10.05 23.39
CA PHE A 393 28.46 9.83 24.78
C PHE A 393 27.27 8.84 24.73
N LEU A 394 27.38 7.64 25.30
CA LEU A 394 27.20 7.32 26.73
C LEU A 394 25.73 7.44 27.19
N CYS A 395 25.02 6.31 27.13
CA CYS A 395 23.77 6.09 27.84
C CYS A 395 24.03 5.73 29.32
N PRO A 396 23.11 6.06 30.23
CA PRO A 396 22.95 5.36 31.49
C PRO A 396 21.70 4.44 31.47
N HIS A 397 21.86 3.19 31.89
CA HIS A 397 20.71 2.34 32.23
C HIS A 397 19.97 2.89 33.46
N THR A 398 18.65 2.72 33.50
CA THR A 398 17.96 2.42 34.76
C THR A 398 17.05 1.20 34.59
N ASN A 399 16.77 0.51 35.70
CA ASN A 399 16.17 -0.82 35.74
C ASN A 399 15.09 -0.84 36.82
N ARG A 400 13.85 -1.24 36.51
CA ARG A 400 12.81 -1.48 37.52
C ARG A 400 11.88 -2.63 37.17
N ARG A 401 11.37 -3.25 38.23
CA ARG A 401 10.75 -4.59 38.23
C ARG A 401 9.26 -4.57 37.93
N SER A 402 8.82 -5.73 37.44
CA SER A 402 7.44 -6.18 37.28
C SER A 402 6.54 -6.04 38.52
N ARG A 403 5.25 -5.83 38.25
CA ARG A 403 4.13 -6.49 38.94
C ARG A 403 3.09 -6.87 37.88
N GLY A 404 2.40 -8.00 38.06
CA GLY A 404 1.44 -8.52 37.09
C GLY A 404 -0.01 -8.39 37.54
N GLY A 405 -0.93 -8.44 36.57
CA GLY A 405 -2.37 -8.57 36.78
C GLY A 405 -2.99 -9.28 35.58
N ARG A 406 -3.83 -10.30 35.82
CA ARG A 406 -4.55 -11.04 34.78
C ARG A 406 -5.98 -10.53 34.67
N THR A 407 -6.34 -9.97 33.52
CA THR A 407 -7.72 -9.92 33.02
C THR A 407 -7.73 -10.26 31.54
N ARG A 408 -8.53 -11.24 31.12
CA ARG A 408 -8.71 -11.61 29.71
C ARG A 408 -10.01 -11.01 29.18
N SER A 409 -9.92 -9.90 28.47
CA SER A 409 -10.92 -9.48 27.47
C SER A 409 -10.37 -9.77 26.06
N ARG A 410 -11.25 -10.04 25.10
CA ARG A 410 -10.89 -10.30 23.69
C ARG A 410 -11.12 -9.03 22.86
N PRO A 411 -10.08 -8.35 22.35
CA PRO A 411 -10.24 -7.38 21.27
C PRO A 411 -10.33 -8.11 19.91
N GLY A 412 -10.80 -7.41 18.88
CA GLY A 412 -10.94 -7.92 17.52
C GLY A 412 -11.02 -6.78 16.50
N THR A 413 -10.93 -7.00 15.19
CA THR A 413 -10.52 -8.18 14.39
C THR A 413 -10.30 -7.66 12.95
N ALA A 414 -9.26 -8.11 12.25
CA ALA A 414 -8.97 -7.77 10.85
C ALA A 414 -8.59 -9.05 10.06
N THR A 415 -9.02 -9.21 8.81
CA THR A 415 -9.52 -10.52 8.33
C THR A 415 -8.76 -11.14 7.14
N ARG A 416 -8.52 -12.46 7.21
CA ARG A 416 -7.83 -13.35 6.24
C ARG A 416 -8.81 -14.02 5.25
N LEU A 417 -8.27 -14.69 4.23
CA LEU A 417 -8.88 -15.88 3.61
C LEU A 417 -8.02 -17.13 3.88
N GLU A 418 -8.66 -18.25 4.23
CA GLU A 418 -8.03 -19.58 4.44
C GLU A 418 -8.72 -20.67 3.59
N TYR A 419 -7.96 -21.70 3.21
CA TYR A 419 -8.31 -22.70 2.18
C TYR A 419 -8.86 -24.04 2.69
#